data_AF-A0A9E3TJ42-F1
#
_entry.id   AF-A0A9E3TJ42-F1
#
_cell.length_a   1.000
_cell.length_b   1.000
_cell.length_c   1.000
_cell.angle_alpha   90.00
_cell.angle_beta   90.00
_cell.angle_gamma   90.00
#
_symmetry.space_group_name_H-M   'P 1'
#
loop_
_entity.id
_entity.type
_entity.pdbx_description
1 polymer ?
#
loop_
_entity_poly.entity_id
_entity_poly.type
_entity_poly.pdbx_seq_one_letter_code
_entity_poly.pdbx_strand_id
1 'polypeptide(L)'
;MEADTQRREGAEFTVLQRYGLRWAVLAAWYFEMAGRGAAFEPDFLKSLDLARTKIAAGTFSTCTIGCDLGGIEGTLVSTAATFDPPSVDAWLERLGQSMSNPESVQKLIDVPAVRSQYMKCGILPCDCK
;
A
#
# COMPACT_ATOMS: atom_id res chain seq x y z
N MET A 1 -31.29 -3.80 -13.15
CA MET A 1 -30.55 -4.70 -12.22
C MET A 1 -29.05 -4.71 -12.54
N GLU A 2 -28.63 -4.62 -13.81
CA GLU A 2 -27.21 -4.56 -14.23
C GLU A 2 -26.45 -3.30 -13.76
N ALA A 3 -27.11 -2.15 -13.66
CA ALA A 3 -26.47 -0.90 -13.22
C ALA A 3 -26.06 -0.89 -11.73
N ASP A 4 -26.67 -1.74 -10.89
CA ASP A 4 -26.32 -1.86 -9.47
C ASP A 4 -25.09 -2.76 -9.29
N THR A 5 -25.00 -3.84 -10.09
CA THR A 5 -23.84 -4.75 -10.14
C THR A 5 -22.59 -4.02 -10.64
N GLN A 6 -22.68 -3.26 -11.74
CA GLN A 6 -21.54 -2.47 -12.25
C GLN A 6 -21.06 -1.39 -11.27
N ARG A 7 -21.98 -0.78 -10.49
CA ARG A 7 -21.59 0.19 -9.45
C ARG A 7 -20.87 -0.47 -8.28
N ARG A 8 -21.30 -1.67 -7.87
CA ARG A 8 -20.62 -2.46 -6.83
C ARG A 8 -19.24 -2.91 -7.26
N GLU A 9 -19.10 -3.44 -8.47
CA GLU A 9 -17.81 -3.86 -9.03
C GLU A 9 -16.83 -2.68 -9.12
N GLY A 10 -17.30 -1.51 -9.58
CA GLY A 10 -16.48 -0.29 -9.62
C GLY A 10 -16.05 0.21 -8.23
N ALA A 11 -16.93 0.10 -7.23
CA ALA A 11 -16.62 0.47 -5.85
C ALA A 11 -15.63 -0.50 -5.21
N GLU A 12 -15.80 -1.81 -5.40
CA GLU A 12 -14.88 -2.86 -4.92
C GLU A 12 -13.49 -2.72 -5.54
N PHE A 13 -13.42 -2.46 -6.85
CA PHE A 13 -12.16 -2.20 -7.54
C PHE A 13 -11.47 -0.94 -7.01
N THR A 14 -12.23 0.13 -6.75
CA THR A 14 -11.69 1.36 -6.15
C THR A 14 -11.11 1.12 -4.76
N VAL A 15 -11.76 0.28 -3.96
CA VAL A 15 -11.28 -0.10 -2.62
C VAL A 15 -9.98 -0.90 -2.71
N LEU A 16 -9.92 -1.89 -3.59
CA LEU A 16 -8.68 -2.66 -3.85
C LEU A 16 -7.54 -1.76 -4.30
N GLN A 17 -7.81 -0.83 -5.21
CA GLN A 17 -6.82 0.12 -5.71
C GLN A 17 -6.25 0.99 -4.59
N ARG A 18 -7.11 1.54 -3.71
CA ARG A 18 -6.68 2.37 -2.57
C ARG A 18 -5.80 1.60 -1.59
N TYR A 19 -6.23 0.39 -1.20
CA TYR A 19 -5.42 -0.43 -0.30
C TYR A 19 -4.10 -0.89 -0.94
N GLY A 20 -4.10 -1.21 -2.23
CA GLY A 20 -2.88 -1.53 -2.97
C GLY A 20 -1.89 -0.35 -3.03
N LEU A 21 -2.38 0.87 -3.22
CA LEU A 21 -1.55 2.07 -3.22
C LEU A 21 -1.02 2.38 -1.83
N ARG A 22 -1.87 2.29 -0.80
CA ARG A 22 -1.43 2.47 0.59
C ARG A 22 -0.32 1.49 0.94
N TRP A 23 -0.49 0.22 0.57
CA TRP A 23 0.55 -0.80 0.73
C TRP A 23 1.85 -0.42 0.00
N ALA A 24 1.77 0.02 -1.26
CA ALA A 24 2.94 0.38 -2.05
C ALA A 24 3.72 1.58 -1.45
N VAL A 25 3.01 2.57 -0.90
CA VAL A 25 3.62 3.70 -0.19
C VAL A 25 4.34 3.21 1.07
N LEU A 26 3.70 2.36 1.89
CA LEU A 26 4.33 1.80 3.10
C LEU A 26 5.58 0.97 2.77
N ALA A 27 5.51 0.16 1.71
CA ALA A 27 6.63 -0.64 1.25
C ALA A 27 7.79 0.25 0.73
N ALA A 28 7.49 1.28 -0.05
CA ALA A 28 8.50 2.23 -0.51
C ALA A 28 9.17 2.97 0.66
N TRP A 29 8.39 3.39 1.66
CA TRP A 29 8.91 4.03 2.87
C TRP A 29 9.85 3.11 3.63
N TYR A 30 9.45 1.84 3.82
CA TYR A 30 10.32 0.82 4.41
C TYR A 30 11.65 0.70 3.67
N PHE A 31 11.62 0.52 2.33
CA PHE A 31 12.86 0.33 1.56
C PHE A 31 13.78 1.55 1.60
N GLU A 32 13.22 2.76 1.60
CA GLU A 32 14.01 3.98 1.76
C GLU A 32 14.72 4.00 3.13
N MET A 33 13.99 3.74 4.21
CA MET A 33 14.55 3.74 5.56
C MET A 33 15.56 2.61 5.77
N ALA A 34 15.25 1.40 5.31
CA ALA A 34 16.15 0.25 5.39
C ALA A 34 17.43 0.50 4.57
N GLY A 35 17.31 1.10 3.38
CA GLY A 35 18.45 1.49 2.55
C GLY A 35 19.35 2.55 3.20
N ARG A 36 18.81 3.34 4.14
CA ARG A 36 19.55 4.30 4.96
C ARG A 36 20.09 3.70 6.27
N GLY A 37 19.79 2.43 6.57
CA GLY A 37 20.30 1.72 7.75
C GLY A 37 19.36 1.73 8.96
N ALA A 38 18.08 2.09 8.79
CA ALA A 38 17.10 1.95 9.87
C ALA A 38 16.88 0.48 10.25
N ALA A 39 16.81 0.20 11.55
CA ALA A 39 16.53 -1.13 12.08
C ALA A 39 15.01 -1.35 12.20
N PHE A 40 14.57 -2.57 11.86
CA PHE A 40 13.18 -3.00 11.97
C PHE A 40 13.13 -4.36 12.64
N GLU A 41 11.97 -4.66 13.25
CA GLU A 41 11.68 -6.00 13.78
C GLU A 41 11.80 -7.07 12.67
N PRO A 42 12.32 -8.27 12.99
CA PRO A 42 12.54 -9.32 11.99
C PRO A 42 11.27 -9.72 11.21
N ASP A 43 10.12 -9.64 11.87
CA ASP A 43 8.82 -10.01 11.29
C ASP A 43 8.15 -8.89 10.49
N PHE A 44 8.75 -7.69 10.40
CA PHE A 44 8.15 -6.56 9.70
C PHE A 44 7.89 -6.86 8.22
N LEU A 45 8.87 -7.43 7.52
CA LEU A 45 8.74 -7.82 6.11
C LEU A 45 7.66 -8.87 5.89
N LYS A 46 7.49 -9.79 6.85
CA LYS A 46 6.45 -10.81 6.81
C LYS A 46 5.07 -10.19 6.93
N SER A 47 4.89 -9.21 7.83
CA SER A 47 3.64 -8.46 7.94
C SER A 47 3.31 -7.69 6.64
N LEU A 48 4.33 -7.08 6.03
CA LEU A 48 4.18 -6.38 4.75
C LEU A 48 3.76 -7.33 3.61
N ASP A 49 4.35 -8.52 3.53
CA ASP A 49 4.02 -9.53 2.52
C ASP A 49 2.64 -10.18 2.73
N LEU A 50 2.27 -10.43 4.00
CA LEU A 50 0.93 -10.91 4.33
C LEU A 50 -0.16 -9.90 3.94
N ALA A 51 0.05 -8.61 4.20
CA ALA A 51 -0.88 -7.57 3.78
C ALA A 51 -0.99 -7.51 2.25
N ARG A 52 0.13 -7.62 1.52
CA ARG A 52 0.15 -7.71 0.06
C ARG A 52 -0.68 -8.88 -0.45
N THR A 53 -0.46 -10.06 0.13
CA THR A 53 -1.12 -11.30 -0.27
C THR A 53 -2.63 -11.21 -0.08
N LYS A 54 -3.08 -10.65 1.06
CA LYS A 54 -4.51 -10.40 1.31
C LYS A 54 -5.10 -9.46 0.27
N ILE A 55 -4.43 -8.33 -0.02
CA ILE A 55 -4.89 -7.36 -1.03
C ILE A 55 -5.00 -8.03 -2.42
N ALA A 56 -3.97 -8.77 -2.82
CA ALA A 56 -3.92 -9.44 -4.12
C ALA A 56 -4.98 -10.54 -4.26
N ALA A 57 -5.29 -11.25 -3.17
CA ALA A 57 -6.33 -12.28 -3.16
C ALA A 57 -7.75 -11.69 -3.26
N GLY A 58 -7.94 -10.41 -2.93
CA GLY A 58 -9.26 -9.76 -2.92
C GLY A 58 -10.22 -10.27 -1.83
N THR A 59 -9.86 -11.31 -1.08
CA THR A 59 -10.67 -11.93 -0.04
C THR A 59 -10.29 -11.39 1.34
N PHE A 60 -10.73 -10.18 1.66
CA PHE A 60 -10.51 -9.58 2.98
C PHE A 60 -11.66 -8.65 3.38
N SER A 61 -11.84 -8.49 4.69
CA SER A 61 -12.66 -7.38 5.19
C SER A 61 -11.83 -6.09 5.20
N THR A 62 -12.47 -4.97 4.90
CA THR A 62 -11.85 -3.63 4.95
C THR A 62 -11.24 -3.33 6.32
N CYS A 63 -11.88 -3.81 7.40
CA CYS A 63 -11.37 -3.70 8.77
C CYS A 63 -10.07 -4.50 8.95
N THR A 64 -10.02 -5.75 8.48
CA THR A 64 -8.84 -6.61 8.63
C THR A 64 -7.63 -6.00 7.94
N ILE A 65 -7.76 -5.61 6.66
CA ILE A 65 -6.65 -5.03 5.93
C ILE A 65 -6.28 -3.64 6.49
N GLY A 66 -7.26 -2.88 6.97
CA GLY A 66 -7.04 -1.60 7.63
C GLY A 66 -6.20 -1.72 8.88
N CYS A 67 -6.47 -2.73 9.72
CA CYS A 67 -5.68 -3.03 10.92
C CYS A 67 -4.26 -3.48 10.57
N ASP A 68 -4.10 -4.38 9.59
CA ASP A 68 -2.78 -4.86 9.16
C ASP A 68 -1.90 -3.70 8.67
N LEU A 69 -2.42 -2.87 7.76
CA LEU A 69 -1.70 -1.72 7.22
C LEU A 69 -1.48 -0.63 8.28
N GLY A 70 -2.42 -0.45 9.21
CA GLY A 70 -2.27 0.47 10.33
C GLY A 70 -1.16 0.06 11.30
N GLY A 71 -1.00 -1.24 11.56
CA GLY A 71 0.13 -1.76 12.35
C GLY A 71 1.47 -1.48 11.67
N ILE A 72 1.56 -1.75 10.36
CA ILE A 72 2.76 -1.48 9.55
C ILE A 72 3.10 0.02 9.57
N GLU A 73 2.11 0.88 9.34
CA GLU A 73 2.26 2.34 9.38
C GLU A 73 2.74 2.82 10.75
N GLY A 74 2.14 2.33 11.84
CA GLY A 74 2.54 2.68 13.20
C GLY A 74 3.99 2.34 13.51
N THR A 75 4.48 1.19 13.04
CA THR A 75 5.89 0.82 13.15
C THR A 75 6.77 1.76 12.33
N LEU A 76 6.42 2.05 11.08
CA LEU A 76 7.20 2.95 10.22
C LEU A 76 7.30 4.37 10.80
N VAL A 77 6.18 4.92 11.28
CA VAL A 77 6.13 6.24 11.93
C VAL A 77 7.01 6.27 13.18
N SER A 78 6.93 5.24 14.03
CA SER A 78 7.72 5.16 15.27
C SER A 78 9.22 5.08 14.98
N THR A 79 9.60 4.25 14.00
CA THR A 79 11.00 4.14 13.57
C THR A 79 11.49 5.44 12.94
N ALA A 80 10.69 6.05 12.05
CA ALA A 80 11.06 7.28 11.37
C ALA A 80 11.16 8.48 12.31
N ALA A 81 10.29 8.58 13.32
CA ALA A 81 10.38 9.61 14.35
C ALA A 81 11.68 9.51 15.17
N THR A 82 12.27 8.32 15.26
CA THR A 82 13.53 8.10 15.96
C THR A 82 14.74 8.30 15.05
N PHE A 83 14.58 8.01 13.76
CA PHE A 83 15.68 7.92 12.78
C PHE A 83 15.83 9.18 11.90
N ASP A 84 14.73 9.70 11.37
CA ASP A 84 14.71 10.84 10.43
C ASP A 84 13.36 11.61 10.47
N PRO A 85 13.11 12.41 11.53
CA PRO A 85 11.85 13.10 11.75
C PRO A 85 11.36 13.99 10.58
N PRO A 86 12.22 14.76 9.88
CA PRO A 86 11.79 15.62 8.76
C PRO A 86 11.20 14.85 7.57
N SER A 87 11.54 13.56 7.42
CA SER A 87 11.04 12.75 6.30
C SER A 87 9.61 12.23 6.51
N VAL A 88 9.13 12.20 7.76
CA VAL A 88 7.86 11.57 8.14
C VAL A 88 6.67 12.27 7.49
N ASP A 89 6.63 13.60 7.49
CA ASP A 89 5.51 14.37 6.98
C ASP A 89 5.26 14.11 5.49
N ALA A 90 6.33 14.01 4.70
CA ALA A 90 6.24 13.72 3.27
C ALA A 90 5.68 12.32 2.98
N TRP A 91 5.94 11.35 3.86
CA TRP A 91 5.40 9.99 3.75
C TRP A 91 3.95 9.90 4.22
N LEU A 92 3.61 10.59 5.30
CA LEU A 92 2.23 10.71 5.77
C LEU A 92 1.33 11.39 4.73
N GLU A 93 1.83 12.42 4.05
CA GLU A 93 1.10 13.07 2.96
C GLU A 93 0.79 12.08 1.81
N ARG A 94 1.78 11.26 1.41
CA ARG A 94 1.60 10.23 0.37
C ARG A 94 0.59 9.16 0.79
N LEU A 95 0.57 8.79 2.07
CA LEU A 95 -0.44 7.86 2.61
C LEU A 95 -1.84 8.48 2.53
N GLY A 96 -1.98 9.75 2.90
CA GLY A 96 -3.24 10.49 2.75
C GLY A 96 -3.71 10.53 1.30
N GLN A 97 -2.80 10.80 0.36
CA GLN A 97 -3.10 10.81 -1.08
C GLN A 97 -3.51 9.42 -1.60
N SER A 98 -2.94 8.34 -1.07
CA SER A 98 -3.24 6.96 -1.51
C SER A 98 -4.68 6.53 -1.21
N MET A 99 -5.28 7.15 -0.19
CA MET A 99 -6.66 6.90 0.24
C MET A 99 -7.65 7.94 -0.32
N SER A 100 -7.14 8.95 -1.04
CA SER A 100 -7.92 10.08 -1.55
C SER A 100 -8.55 9.78 -2.93
N ASN A 101 -9.10 10.82 -3.55
CA ASN A 101 -9.74 10.78 -4.87
C ASN A 101 -8.79 10.28 -6.00
N PRO A 102 -9.35 9.74 -7.10
CA PRO A 102 -8.57 9.08 -8.17
C PRO A 102 -7.51 9.96 -8.84
N GLU A 103 -7.71 11.28 -8.87
CA GLU A 103 -6.72 12.23 -9.43
C GLU A 103 -5.44 12.31 -8.58
N SER A 104 -5.56 12.14 -7.27
CA SER A 104 -4.43 12.10 -6.34
C SER A 104 -3.62 10.81 -6.47
N VAL A 105 -4.29 9.72 -6.85
CA VAL A 105 -3.67 8.41 -7.13
C VAL A 105 -2.73 8.49 -8.32
N GLN A 106 -3.09 9.21 -9.38
CA GLN A 106 -2.26 9.32 -10.58
C GLN A 106 -0.89 9.95 -10.26
N LYS A 107 -0.87 10.97 -9.40
CA LYS A 107 0.36 11.63 -8.93
C LYS A 107 1.27 10.71 -8.11
N LEU A 108 0.71 9.74 -7.40
CA LEU A 108 1.49 8.74 -6.65
C LEU A 108 2.13 7.70 -7.57
N ILE A 109 1.45 7.29 -8.64
CA ILE A 109 1.98 6.32 -9.62
C ILE A 109 3.18 6.90 -10.39
N ASP A 110 3.26 8.22 -10.53
CA ASP A 110 4.40 8.89 -11.18
C ASP A 110 5.69 8.86 -10.33
N VAL A 111 5.60 8.54 -9.03
CA VAL A 111 6.75 8.40 -8.14
C VAL A 111 7.48 7.09 -8.46
N PRO A 112 8.78 7.10 -8.84
CA PRO A 112 9.49 5.89 -9.27
C PRO A 112 9.47 4.74 -8.25
N ALA A 113 9.54 5.04 -6.96
CA ALA A 113 9.50 4.05 -5.87
C ALA A 113 8.14 3.35 -5.73
N VAL A 114 7.05 4.03 -6.10
CA VAL A 114 5.68 3.49 -6.07
C VAL A 114 5.37 2.82 -7.42
N ARG A 115 5.79 3.43 -8.53
CA ARG A 115 5.61 2.94 -9.90
C ARG A 115 6.17 1.53 -10.11
N SER A 116 7.38 1.29 -9.62
CA SER A 116 8.06 -0.01 -9.76
C SER A 116 7.36 -1.14 -9.01
N GLN A 117 6.62 -0.83 -7.95
CA GLN A 117 5.79 -1.79 -7.22
C GLN A 117 4.43 -1.98 -7.89
N TYR A 118 3.83 -0.91 -8.41
CA TYR A 118 2.57 -0.94 -9.16
C TYR A 118 2.70 -1.74 -10.47
N MET A 119 3.83 -1.61 -11.18
CA MET A 119 4.12 -2.35 -12.42
C MET A 119 4.31 -3.87 -12.22
N LYS A 120 4.36 -4.36 -10.98
CA LYS A 120 4.31 -5.82 -10.69
C LYS A 120 2.88 -6.36 -10.53
N CYS A 121 1.86 -5.51 -10.68
CA CYS A 121 0.45 -5.92 -10.72
C CYS A 121 -0.14 -5.55 -12.07
N GLY A 122 0.26 -6.27 -13.12
CA GLY A 122 -0.37 -6.12 -14.43
C GLY A 122 0.30 -6.95 -15.51
N ILE A 123 -0.44 -7.95 -15.98
CA ILE A 123 -0.30 -8.58 -17.31
C ILE A 123 0.82 -9.64 -17.42
N LEU A 124 0.70 -10.71 -16.65
CA LEU A 124 0.98 -12.04 -17.20
C LEU A 124 -0.29 -12.88 -16.98
N PRO A 125 -0.80 -13.59 -18.01
CA PRO A 125 -1.87 -14.53 -17.79
C PRO A 125 -1.36 -15.58 -16.80
N CYS A 126 -2.09 -15.79 -15.71
CA CYS A 126 -1.85 -16.91 -14.83
C CYS A 126 -2.08 -18.20 -15.64
N ASP A 127 -1.01 -18.84 -16.10
CA ASP A 127 -1.06 -20.22 -16.57
C ASP A 127 -1.10 -21.13 -15.34
N CYS A 128 -2.31 -21.39 -14.85
CA CYS A 128 -2.54 -22.50 -13.94
C CYS A 128 -2.49 -23.79 -14.77
N LYS A 129 -1.43 -24.58 -14.59
CA LYS A 129 -1.49 -26.02 -14.86
C LYS A 129 -2.02 -26.76 -13.64
#